data_AF-A0A8H4VI81-F1
#
_entry.id   AF-A0A8H4VI81-F1
#
_cell.length_a   1.000
_cell.length_b   1.000
_cell.length_c   1.000
_cell.angle_alpha   90.00
_cell.angle_beta   90.00
_cell.angle_gamma   90.00
#
_symmetry.space_group_name_H-M   'P 1'
#
loop_
_entity.id
_entity.type
_entity.pdbx_description
1 polymer ?
#
loop_
_entity_poly.entity_id
_entity_poly.type
_entity_poly.pdbx_seq_one_letter_code
_entity_poly.pdbx_strand_id
1 'polypeptide(L)'
;MARPLLAVQKSTTTKMARPVILMQTRGTRTRSWGVIPARLEHQHFNESHPELPDLSTGHKAALKRREKSTVRRTGVIVSKVGMTSIMYGRERTPCTVLQLDQVQVVSLKTADKHGYWAVQMGTGSRAPHNVPRSLLGSYEAKGIAPKRELHEFKVRDETGLLPVGVQLQPDWFKRGQYVDVRGRSRGMGFAGGMKRHGWSGQEASHGNSKNHRTMGSAGPSQGSGSRVHPGKTMPGRMGFEYVTVQSLKVLKVDNKLGVIVVGGCVPGPKGRTLTVQDAKKRKPPSNPHCVKALEQVMRNHPDAAEKLQAARKKHLEMKALRQGGLV
;
A
#
# COMPACT_ATOMS: atom_id res chain seq x y z
N MET A 1 18.32 95.50 -12.41
CA MET A 1 16.85 95.45 -12.36
C MET A 1 16.40 94.00 -12.36
N ALA A 2 15.64 93.61 -11.34
CA ALA A 2 15.36 92.22 -10.96
C ALA A 2 14.41 91.48 -11.91
N ARG A 3 14.57 90.16 -12.03
CA ARG A 3 13.46 89.21 -12.19
C ARG A 3 13.74 87.96 -11.32
N PRO A 4 12.77 87.50 -10.52
CA PRO A 4 12.98 86.47 -9.50
C PRO A 4 12.83 85.04 -10.05
N LEU A 5 13.49 84.10 -9.38
CA LEU A 5 13.41 82.65 -9.58
C LEU A 5 12.03 82.11 -9.23
N LEU A 6 11.32 81.54 -10.20
CA LEU A 6 10.12 80.72 -9.98
C LEU A 6 10.54 79.26 -9.76
N ALA A 7 10.48 78.81 -8.51
CA ALA A 7 10.70 77.42 -8.13
C ALA A 7 9.49 76.57 -8.56
N VAL A 8 9.69 75.66 -9.51
CA VAL A 8 8.71 74.64 -9.89
C VAL A 8 8.68 73.54 -8.82
N GLN A 9 7.66 73.54 -7.99
CA GLN A 9 7.38 72.44 -7.05
C GLN A 9 7.01 71.19 -7.85
N LYS A 10 7.85 70.15 -7.80
CA LYS A 10 7.50 68.80 -8.27
C LYS A 10 6.56 68.17 -7.24
N SER A 11 5.28 68.01 -7.58
CA SER A 11 4.33 67.27 -6.76
C SER A 11 4.72 65.79 -6.72
N THR A 12 5.15 65.34 -5.54
CA THR A 12 5.31 63.92 -5.23
C THR A 12 3.91 63.32 -5.07
N THR A 13 3.36 62.80 -6.17
CA THR A 13 2.17 61.96 -6.12
C THR A 13 2.55 60.63 -5.49
N THR A 14 2.30 60.51 -4.18
CA THR A 14 2.29 59.25 -3.45
C THR A 14 1.33 58.31 -4.15
N LYS A 15 1.85 57.32 -4.89
CA LYS A 15 1.03 56.23 -5.42
C LYS A 15 0.42 55.51 -4.22
N MET A 16 -0.83 55.82 -3.90
CA MET A 16 -1.60 55.05 -2.94
C MET A 16 -1.53 53.58 -3.37
N ALA A 17 -0.95 52.75 -2.51
CA ALA A 17 -0.91 51.31 -2.72
C ALA A 17 -2.37 50.86 -2.91
N ARG A 18 -2.69 50.40 -4.13
CA ARG A 18 -4.00 49.82 -4.40
C ARG A 18 -4.24 48.73 -3.36
N PRO A 19 -5.40 48.69 -2.70
CA PRO A 19 -5.71 47.58 -1.82
C PRO A 19 -5.56 46.32 -2.65
N VAL A 20 -4.69 45.42 -2.21
CA VAL A 20 -4.62 44.06 -2.76
C VAL A 20 -5.96 43.45 -2.39
N ILE A 21 -6.93 43.59 -3.30
CA ILE A 21 -8.13 42.78 -3.29
C ILE A 21 -7.59 41.38 -3.44
N LEU A 22 -7.53 40.68 -2.31
CA LEU A 22 -7.17 39.29 -2.23
C LEU A 22 -8.29 38.55 -2.95
N MET A 23 -8.17 38.46 -4.28
CA MET A 23 -9.05 37.64 -5.10
C MET A 23 -8.98 36.25 -4.47
N GLN A 24 -10.10 35.83 -3.87
CA GLN A 24 -10.26 34.46 -3.43
C GLN A 24 -10.02 33.59 -4.66
N THR A 25 -8.86 32.96 -4.69
CA THR A 25 -8.53 31.97 -5.72
C THR A 25 -9.58 30.87 -5.59
N ARG A 26 -10.47 30.82 -6.58
CA ARG A 26 -11.50 29.78 -6.69
C ARG A 26 -10.82 28.42 -6.62
N GLY A 27 -11.12 27.70 -5.55
CA GLY A 27 -10.63 26.34 -5.30
C GLY A 27 -9.69 26.31 -4.12
N THR A 28 -10.26 26.19 -2.91
CA THR A 28 -9.52 25.57 -1.82
C THR A 28 -9.00 24.23 -2.36
N ARG A 29 -7.68 24.10 -2.55
CA ARG A 29 -7.01 22.81 -2.81
C ARG A 29 -7.05 21.93 -1.55
N THR A 30 -8.09 22.04 -0.75
CA THR A 30 -8.15 21.44 0.56
C THR A 30 -8.78 20.06 0.38
N ARG A 31 -7.96 19.03 0.52
CA ARG A 31 -8.42 17.64 0.61
C ARG A 31 -9.30 17.40 1.87
N SER A 32 -9.77 18.46 2.55
CA SER A 32 -10.49 18.46 3.83
C SER A 32 -10.90 19.91 4.24
N TRP A 33 -11.38 20.08 5.48
CA TRP A 33 -11.69 21.36 6.14
C TRP A 33 -10.48 22.25 6.44
N GLY A 34 -9.25 21.74 6.35
CA GLY A 34 -8.05 22.51 6.71
C GLY A 34 -7.62 23.48 5.61
N VAL A 35 -7.40 24.75 5.95
CA VAL A 35 -6.93 25.82 5.03
C VAL A 35 -5.40 25.99 5.05
N ILE A 36 -4.70 25.04 5.67
CA ILE A 36 -3.26 25.12 5.93
C ILE A 36 -2.47 24.99 4.62
N PRO A 37 -1.46 25.84 4.36
CA PRO A 37 -0.59 25.71 3.20
C PRO A 37 0.13 24.35 3.17
N ALA A 38 0.21 23.71 1.99
CA ALA A 38 0.74 22.36 1.85
C ALA A 38 2.21 22.16 2.27
N ARG A 39 3.01 23.23 2.36
CA ARG A 39 4.42 23.20 2.76
C ARG A 39 4.65 23.57 4.23
N LEU A 40 3.61 23.96 4.97
CA LEU A 40 3.75 24.39 6.35
C LEU A 40 3.83 23.18 7.30
N GLU A 41 5.00 22.95 7.87
CA GLU A 41 5.23 21.93 8.90
C GLU A 41 4.97 22.50 10.30
N HIS A 42 3.76 22.29 10.81
CA HIS A 42 3.30 22.85 12.08
C HIS A 42 3.03 21.78 13.16
N GLN A 43 3.07 20.50 12.80
CA GLN A 43 2.64 19.40 13.67
C GLN A 43 3.50 19.28 14.94
N HIS A 44 4.82 19.50 14.82
CA HIS A 44 5.75 19.37 15.95
C HIS A 44 5.50 20.40 17.07
N PHE A 45 4.95 21.59 16.75
CA PHE A 45 4.57 22.58 17.76
C PHE A 45 3.32 22.19 18.56
N ASN A 46 2.50 21.28 18.01
CA ASN A 46 1.17 20.97 18.55
C ASN A 46 1.08 19.57 19.19
N GLU A 47 2.06 18.69 18.99
CA GLU A 47 1.97 17.26 19.35
C GLU A 47 2.33 16.92 20.80
N SER A 48 2.70 17.90 21.63
CA SER A 48 3.30 17.66 22.95
C SER A 48 2.96 18.68 24.04
N HIS A 49 1.97 19.56 23.85
CA HIS A 49 1.54 20.47 24.92
C HIS A 49 0.50 19.79 25.83
N PRO A 50 0.75 19.63 27.15
CA PRO A 50 -0.16 18.98 28.08
C PRO A 50 -1.57 19.61 28.14
N GLU A 51 -1.66 20.89 27.79
CA GLU A 51 -2.89 21.69 27.84
C GLU A 51 -3.74 21.57 26.56
N LEU A 52 -3.18 21.01 25.47
CA LEU A 52 -3.91 20.85 24.22
C LEU A 52 -4.64 19.50 24.18
N PRO A 53 -5.89 19.47 23.68
CA PRO A 53 -6.60 18.21 23.52
C PRO A 53 -5.97 17.35 22.42
N ASP A 54 -6.03 16.03 22.61
CA ASP A 54 -5.61 15.05 21.60
C ASP A 54 -6.35 15.29 20.28
N LEU A 55 -5.59 15.48 19.20
CA LEU A 55 -6.16 15.66 17.88
C LEU A 55 -6.90 14.38 17.43
N SER A 56 -8.11 14.57 16.88
CA SER A 56 -8.87 13.49 16.26
C SER A 56 -8.33 13.12 14.86
N THR A 57 -7.32 13.82 14.36
CA THR A 57 -6.66 13.62 13.06
C THR A 57 -5.18 13.28 13.26
N GLY A 58 -4.45 12.98 12.17
CA GLY A 58 -3.02 12.66 12.26
C GLY A 58 -2.71 11.18 12.51
N HIS A 59 -1.41 10.88 12.60
CA HIS A 59 -0.87 9.51 12.62
C HIS A 59 -1.26 8.75 13.89
N LYS A 60 -1.03 9.34 15.07
CA LYS A 60 -1.36 8.75 16.38
C LYS A 60 -2.84 8.37 16.48
N ALA A 61 -3.74 9.32 16.17
CA ALA A 61 -5.18 9.08 16.18
C ALA A 61 -5.64 8.07 15.13
N ALA A 62 -4.98 7.99 13.96
CA ALA A 62 -5.29 6.99 12.94
C ALA A 62 -4.88 5.57 13.37
N LEU A 63 -3.74 5.42 14.06
CA LEU A 63 -3.31 4.14 14.63
C LEU A 63 -4.27 3.68 15.73
N LYS A 64 -4.60 4.56 16.68
CA LYS A 64 -5.57 4.28 17.77
C LYS A 64 -6.91 3.79 17.24
N ARG A 65 -7.46 4.45 16.21
CA ARG A 65 -8.74 4.04 15.57
C ARG A 65 -8.68 2.67 14.89
N ARG A 66 -7.51 2.24 14.41
CA ARG A 66 -7.33 0.98 13.66
C ARG A 66 -6.73 -0.14 14.48
N GLU A 67 -6.38 0.11 15.73
CA GLU A 67 -5.65 -0.79 16.61
C GLU A 67 -6.26 -2.21 16.68
N LYS A 68 -7.58 -2.30 16.87
CA LYS A 68 -8.30 -3.59 16.92
C LYS A 68 -8.30 -4.35 15.59
N SER A 69 -8.29 -3.63 14.47
CA SER A 69 -8.34 -4.20 13.12
C SER A 69 -6.97 -4.49 12.51
N THR A 70 -5.91 -3.89 13.07
CA THR A 70 -4.55 -4.01 12.54
C THR A 70 -3.95 -5.32 13.04
N VAL A 71 -3.35 -6.06 12.12
CA VAL A 71 -2.77 -7.37 12.41
C VAL A 71 -1.55 -7.23 13.32
N ARG A 72 -1.37 -8.17 14.25
CA ARG A 72 -0.21 -8.16 15.17
C ARG A 72 1.08 -8.55 14.45
N ARG A 73 1.00 -9.56 13.58
CA ARG A 73 2.14 -10.13 12.87
C ARG A 73 2.24 -9.59 11.45
N THR A 74 3.45 -9.62 10.90
CA THR A 74 3.66 -9.38 9.47
C THR A 74 3.05 -10.48 8.61
N GLY A 75 2.81 -10.16 7.34
CA GLY A 75 2.43 -11.12 6.32
C GLY A 75 3.61 -11.57 5.47
N VAL A 76 3.29 -12.36 4.45
CA VAL A 76 4.26 -12.84 3.46
C VAL A 76 3.83 -12.45 2.05
N ILE A 77 4.81 -12.39 1.17
CA ILE A 77 4.60 -12.22 -0.27
C ILE A 77 4.65 -13.61 -0.90
N VAL A 78 3.68 -13.93 -1.74
CA VAL A 78 3.56 -15.26 -2.37
C VAL A 78 3.30 -15.13 -3.86
N SER A 79 3.65 -16.16 -4.63
CA SER A 79 3.23 -16.29 -6.03
C SER A 79 2.06 -17.27 -6.13
N LYS A 80 1.06 -16.93 -6.96
CA LYS A 80 -0.06 -17.83 -7.24
C LYS A 80 0.36 -18.92 -8.22
N VAL A 81 0.55 -20.15 -7.77
CA VAL A 81 0.95 -21.26 -8.66
C VAL A 81 -0.23 -21.75 -9.48
N GLY A 82 -1.34 -22.08 -8.80
CA GLY A 82 -2.49 -22.70 -9.45
C GLY A 82 -3.61 -23.01 -8.47
N MET A 83 -4.65 -23.63 -8.97
CA MET A 83 -5.81 -24.06 -8.20
C MET A 83 -5.99 -25.55 -8.37
N THR A 84 -6.26 -26.23 -7.27
CA THR A 84 -6.47 -27.67 -7.15
C THR A 84 -7.64 -27.93 -6.20
N SER A 85 -7.90 -29.18 -5.86
CA SER A 85 -8.86 -29.53 -4.81
C SER A 85 -8.21 -30.49 -3.83
N ILE A 86 -8.43 -30.29 -2.53
CA ILE A 86 -8.04 -31.24 -1.49
C ILE A 86 -9.29 -32.00 -1.05
N MET A 87 -9.15 -33.31 -0.87
CA MET A 87 -10.18 -34.17 -0.32
C MET A 87 -9.94 -34.34 1.18
N TYR A 88 -10.96 -34.05 1.98
CA TYR A 88 -10.98 -34.34 3.42
C TYR A 88 -12.13 -35.31 3.69
N GLY A 89 -11.80 -36.60 3.88
CA GLY A 89 -12.80 -37.65 3.93
C GLY A 89 -13.58 -37.72 2.61
N ARG A 90 -14.88 -37.41 2.65
CA ARG A 90 -15.76 -37.36 1.46
C ARG A 90 -15.96 -35.96 0.89
N GLU A 91 -15.47 -34.91 1.55
CA GLU A 91 -15.64 -33.53 1.09
C GLU A 91 -14.50 -33.10 0.16
N ARG A 92 -14.86 -32.54 -1.01
CA ARG A 92 -13.92 -31.96 -1.98
C ARG A 92 -13.88 -30.44 -1.84
N THR A 93 -12.83 -29.91 -1.20
CA THR A 93 -12.68 -28.45 -1.04
C THR A 93 -11.79 -27.87 -2.16
N PRO A 94 -12.25 -26.89 -2.95
CA PRO A 94 -11.41 -26.20 -3.91
C PRO A 94 -10.38 -25.32 -3.19
N CYS A 95 -9.14 -25.34 -3.65
CA CYS A 95 -8.04 -24.65 -2.98
C CYS A 95 -7.01 -24.07 -3.96
N THR A 96 -6.41 -22.95 -3.57
CA THR A 96 -5.34 -22.30 -4.34
C THR A 96 -3.99 -22.55 -3.68
N VAL A 97 -3.00 -22.94 -4.48
CA VAL A 97 -1.61 -23.15 -4.06
C VAL A 97 -0.83 -21.85 -4.22
N LEU A 98 -0.24 -21.39 -3.12
CA LEU A 98 0.54 -20.16 -3.02
C LEU A 98 1.97 -20.51 -2.62
N GLN A 99 2.96 -20.09 -3.41
CA GLN A 99 4.36 -20.42 -3.16
C GLN A 99 5.10 -19.22 -2.58
N LEU A 100 5.97 -19.47 -1.61
CA LEU A 100 6.89 -18.50 -1.04
C LEU A 100 8.25 -18.69 -1.71
N ASP A 101 8.70 -17.67 -2.43
CA ASP A 101 10.01 -17.63 -3.07
C ASP A 101 10.93 -16.63 -2.34
N GLN A 102 11.91 -17.16 -1.60
CA GLN A 102 12.95 -16.41 -0.87
C GLN A 102 12.43 -15.15 -0.15
N VAL A 103 11.34 -15.31 0.60
CA VAL A 103 10.62 -14.20 1.25
C VAL A 103 11.44 -13.71 2.44
N GLN A 104 11.99 -12.51 2.37
CA GLN A 104 12.90 -11.97 3.38
C GLN A 104 12.50 -10.57 3.85
N VAL A 105 12.82 -10.25 5.11
CA VAL A 105 12.62 -8.92 5.68
C VAL A 105 13.69 -7.96 5.14
N VAL A 106 13.26 -6.88 4.49
CA VAL A 106 14.16 -5.91 3.84
C VAL A 106 14.27 -4.62 4.64
N SER A 107 13.21 -4.13 5.28
CA SER A 107 13.27 -2.88 6.04
C SER A 107 12.19 -2.84 7.10
N LEU A 108 12.40 -2.03 8.12
CA LEU A 108 11.41 -1.76 9.16
C LEU A 108 10.97 -0.30 9.08
N LYS A 109 9.69 -0.08 9.38
CA LYS A 109 9.06 1.22 9.54
C LYS A 109 8.63 1.32 11.00
N THR A 110 9.20 2.29 11.70
CA THR A 110 8.89 2.60 13.11
C THR A 110 8.00 3.83 13.19
N ALA A 111 7.20 3.92 14.25
CA ALA A 111 6.29 5.05 14.46
C ALA A 111 7.03 6.39 14.53
N ASP A 112 8.20 6.45 15.18
CA ASP A 112 8.92 7.71 15.38
C ASP A 112 9.48 8.27 14.07
N LYS A 113 9.99 7.40 13.19
CA LYS A 113 10.62 7.82 11.93
C LYS A 113 9.62 7.97 10.78
N HIS A 114 8.51 7.22 10.80
CA HIS A 114 7.61 7.11 9.65
C HIS A 114 6.13 7.37 9.98
N GLY A 115 5.76 7.52 11.26
CA GLY A 115 4.38 7.71 11.71
C GLY A 115 3.52 6.42 11.75
N TYR A 116 4.11 5.24 11.52
CA TYR A 116 3.41 3.95 11.62
C TYR A 116 4.38 2.76 11.73
N TRP A 117 3.85 1.63 12.20
CA TRP A 117 4.57 0.36 12.28
C TRP A 117 4.33 -0.50 11.03
N ALA A 118 5.41 -0.91 10.36
CA ALA A 118 5.33 -1.86 9.25
C ALA A 118 6.64 -2.61 9.00
N VAL A 119 6.50 -3.79 8.42
CA VAL A 119 7.62 -4.61 7.95
C VAL A 119 7.59 -4.61 6.42
N GLN A 120 8.69 -4.19 5.80
CA GLN A 120 8.89 -4.30 4.36
C GLN A 120 9.49 -5.67 4.05
N MET A 121 8.75 -6.48 3.30
CA MET A 121 9.18 -7.79 2.84
C MET A 121 9.59 -7.71 1.37
N GLY A 122 10.51 -8.58 0.97
CA GLY A 122 10.87 -8.80 -0.43
C GLY A 122 10.74 -10.27 -0.82
N THR A 123 10.48 -10.54 -2.09
CA THR A 123 10.34 -11.90 -2.64
C THR A 123 11.18 -12.08 -3.90
N GLY A 124 11.59 -13.33 -4.16
CA GLY A 124 12.38 -13.75 -5.29
C GLY A 124 13.76 -13.07 -5.37
N SER A 125 14.46 -13.31 -6.46
CA SER A 125 15.73 -12.67 -6.77
C SER A 125 15.65 -11.94 -8.12
N ARG A 126 16.41 -10.85 -8.27
CA ARG A 126 16.54 -10.11 -9.52
C ARG A 126 18.02 -9.86 -9.79
N ALA A 127 18.45 -10.10 -11.03
CA ALA A 127 19.84 -9.86 -11.43
C ALA A 127 20.24 -8.39 -11.21
N PRO A 128 21.46 -8.10 -10.71
CA PRO A 128 21.88 -6.74 -10.37
C PRO A 128 21.78 -5.73 -11.51
N HIS A 129 22.08 -6.13 -12.75
CA HIS A 129 22.02 -5.26 -13.93
C HIS A 129 20.59 -4.79 -14.26
N ASN A 130 19.56 -5.53 -13.82
CA ASN A 130 18.17 -5.17 -14.03
C ASN A 130 17.62 -4.27 -12.91
N VAL A 131 18.41 -3.96 -11.88
CA VAL A 131 17.99 -3.19 -10.71
C VAL A 131 18.62 -1.79 -10.78
N PRO A 132 17.83 -0.71 -10.58
CA PRO A 132 18.40 0.64 -10.59
C PRO A 132 19.41 0.83 -9.45
N ARG A 133 20.46 1.61 -9.71
CA ARG A 133 21.58 1.86 -8.79
C ARG A 133 21.15 2.32 -7.39
N SER A 134 20.09 3.13 -7.31
CA SER A 134 19.51 3.59 -6.03
C SER A 134 19.01 2.45 -5.15
N LEU A 135 18.36 1.45 -5.74
CA LEU A 135 17.91 0.25 -5.01
C LEU A 135 19.08 -0.66 -4.66
N LEU A 136 20.08 -0.80 -5.54
CA LEU A 136 21.29 -1.58 -5.26
C LEU A 136 22.00 -1.09 -4.00
N GLY A 137 22.20 0.23 -3.86
CA GLY A 137 22.79 0.80 -2.64
C GLY A 137 21.95 0.51 -1.38
N SER A 138 20.62 0.48 -1.49
CA SER A 138 19.75 0.11 -0.37
C SER A 138 19.93 -1.35 0.06
N TYR A 139 20.04 -2.28 -0.91
CA TYR A 139 20.26 -3.70 -0.65
C TYR A 139 21.67 -3.98 -0.11
N GLU A 140 22.69 -3.28 -0.64
CA GLU A 140 24.08 -3.33 -0.18
C GLU A 140 24.19 -2.97 1.31
N ALA A 141 23.58 -1.85 1.72
CA ALA A 141 23.56 -1.41 3.12
C ALA A 141 22.86 -2.39 4.08
N LYS A 142 22.14 -3.38 3.55
CA LYS A 142 21.40 -4.38 4.33
C LYS A 142 22.00 -5.79 4.21
N GLY A 143 22.92 -6.01 3.28
CA GLY A 143 23.51 -7.33 3.03
C GLY A 143 22.52 -8.33 2.42
N ILE A 144 21.52 -7.86 1.68
CA ILE A 144 20.46 -8.70 1.11
C ILE A 144 20.60 -8.74 -0.42
N ALA A 145 20.36 -9.90 -1.04
CA ALA A 145 20.31 -10.00 -2.49
C ALA A 145 19.16 -9.15 -3.08
N PRO A 146 19.33 -8.51 -4.26
CA PRO A 146 18.28 -7.69 -4.85
C PRO A 146 17.00 -8.51 -5.10
N LYS A 147 15.88 -8.02 -4.56
CA LYS A 147 14.58 -8.70 -4.61
C LYS A 147 13.77 -8.28 -5.84
N ARG A 148 12.90 -9.19 -6.30
CA ARG A 148 12.05 -8.96 -7.48
C ARG A 148 10.95 -7.94 -7.20
N GLU A 149 10.26 -8.09 -6.07
CA GLU A 149 9.18 -7.21 -5.62
C GLU A 149 9.29 -6.93 -4.12
N LEU A 150 8.84 -5.75 -3.70
CA LEU A 150 8.80 -5.30 -2.31
C LEU A 150 7.37 -4.92 -1.92
N HIS A 151 6.93 -5.34 -0.74
CA HIS A 151 5.64 -4.95 -0.18
C HIS A 151 5.75 -4.67 1.32
N GLU A 152 5.04 -3.65 1.78
CA GLU A 152 4.94 -3.31 3.20
C GLU A 152 3.70 -3.95 3.83
N PHE A 153 3.92 -4.53 5.01
CA PHE A 153 2.91 -5.15 5.83
C PHE A 153 2.79 -4.33 7.11
N LYS A 154 1.68 -3.60 7.24
CA LYS A 154 1.40 -2.81 8.45
C LYS A 154 1.12 -3.74 9.62
N VAL A 155 1.77 -3.49 10.74
CA VAL A 155 1.58 -4.21 11.99
C VAL A 155 1.04 -3.27 13.05
N ARG A 156 0.46 -3.83 14.11
CA ARG A 156 -0.19 -3.05 15.16
C ARG A 156 0.84 -2.23 15.95
N ASP A 157 1.86 -2.93 16.46
CA ASP A 157 2.85 -2.41 17.40
C ASP A 157 4.25 -2.94 17.07
N GLU A 158 5.26 -2.49 17.81
CA GLU A 158 6.67 -2.89 17.66
C GLU A 158 6.88 -4.41 17.74
N THR A 159 6.06 -5.12 18.52
CA THR A 159 6.12 -6.60 18.65
C THR A 159 5.93 -7.35 17.33
N GLY A 160 5.34 -6.71 16.31
CA GLY A 160 5.18 -7.28 14.98
C GLY A 160 6.39 -7.09 14.07
N LEU A 161 7.42 -6.36 14.50
CA LEU A 161 8.64 -6.12 13.74
C LEU A 161 9.54 -7.36 13.79
N LEU A 162 10.21 -7.63 12.67
CA LEU A 162 11.16 -8.73 12.54
C LEU A 162 12.55 -8.16 12.19
N PRO A 163 13.65 -8.80 12.63
CA PRO A 163 14.99 -8.39 12.24
C PRO A 163 15.17 -8.43 10.73
N VAL A 164 15.94 -7.47 10.20
CA VAL A 164 16.23 -7.37 8.77
C VAL A 164 17.15 -8.52 8.34
N GLY A 165 16.93 -9.05 7.14
CA GLY A 165 17.72 -10.15 6.57
C GLY A 165 17.17 -11.55 6.85
N VAL A 166 16.21 -11.67 7.77
CA VAL A 166 15.58 -12.94 8.13
C VAL A 166 14.60 -13.42 7.06
N GLN A 167 14.60 -14.73 6.81
CA GLN A 167 13.71 -15.38 5.85
C GLN A 167 12.47 -15.99 6.54
N LEU A 168 11.31 -15.80 5.94
CA LEU A 168 10.06 -16.43 6.37
C LEU A 168 9.75 -17.66 5.52
N GLN A 169 9.38 -18.73 6.21
CA GLN A 169 8.94 -19.99 5.62
C GLN A 169 7.41 -20.15 5.74
N PRO A 170 6.80 -21.12 5.01
CA PRO A 170 5.36 -21.35 5.05
C PRO A 170 4.80 -21.63 6.46
N ASP A 171 5.59 -22.23 7.34
CA ASP A 171 5.30 -22.49 8.77
C ASP A 171 5.00 -21.26 9.62
N TRP A 172 5.23 -20.06 9.08
CA TRP A 172 4.73 -18.82 9.65
C TRP A 172 3.20 -18.83 9.86
N PHE A 173 2.50 -19.62 9.06
CA PHE A 173 1.06 -19.85 9.18
C PHE A 173 0.77 -21.24 9.73
N LYS A 174 -0.34 -21.35 10.48
CA LYS A 174 -0.84 -22.62 10.98
C LYS A 174 -1.98 -23.15 10.11
N ARG A 175 -2.04 -24.47 9.95
CA ARG A 175 -3.24 -25.14 9.41
C ARG A 175 -4.48 -24.75 10.23
N GLY A 176 -5.55 -24.41 9.53
CA GLY A 176 -6.82 -23.96 10.11
C GLY A 176 -6.89 -22.46 10.40
N GLN A 177 -5.79 -21.72 10.28
CA GLN A 177 -5.76 -20.27 10.45
C GLN A 177 -6.53 -19.56 9.33
N TYR A 178 -7.13 -18.41 9.64
CA TYR A 178 -7.74 -17.52 8.64
C TYR A 178 -6.79 -16.41 8.20
N VAL A 179 -6.72 -16.20 6.89
CA VAL A 179 -5.85 -15.21 6.25
C VAL A 179 -6.62 -14.34 5.26
N ASP A 180 -6.16 -13.10 5.07
CA ASP A 180 -6.61 -12.22 4.01
C ASP A 180 -5.57 -12.22 2.88
N VAL A 181 -6.01 -12.47 1.65
CA VAL A 181 -5.14 -12.49 0.47
C VAL A 181 -5.45 -11.31 -0.43
N ARG A 182 -4.44 -10.50 -0.75
CA ARG A 182 -4.57 -9.31 -1.59
C ARG A 182 -3.70 -9.43 -2.83
N GLY A 183 -4.22 -8.98 -3.96
CA GLY A 183 -3.49 -8.97 -5.22
C GLY A 183 -4.20 -8.21 -6.31
N ARG A 184 -3.55 -8.08 -7.47
CA ARG A 184 -4.18 -7.47 -8.66
C ARG A 184 -5.08 -8.48 -9.34
N SER A 185 -6.32 -8.07 -9.64
CA SER A 185 -7.27 -8.87 -10.41
C SER A 185 -6.82 -9.05 -11.86
N ARG A 186 -7.37 -10.05 -12.56
CA ARG A 186 -7.12 -10.25 -13.99
C ARG A 186 -7.67 -9.06 -14.78
N GLY A 187 -6.84 -8.47 -15.64
CA GLY A 187 -7.27 -7.38 -16.53
C GLY A 187 -8.28 -7.87 -17.57
N MET A 188 -9.29 -7.05 -17.88
CA MET A 188 -10.33 -7.35 -18.86
C MET A 188 -10.47 -6.29 -19.95
N GLY A 189 -9.52 -5.34 -20.04
CA GLY A 189 -9.53 -4.27 -21.02
C GLY A 189 -10.65 -3.25 -20.78
N PHE A 190 -11.12 -2.61 -21.85
CA PHE A 190 -12.34 -1.81 -21.83
C PHE A 190 -13.56 -2.74 -21.83
N ALA A 191 -14.42 -2.61 -20.84
CA ALA A 191 -15.62 -3.42 -20.67
C ALA A 191 -16.88 -2.57 -20.80
N GLY A 192 -17.87 -3.10 -21.53
CA GLY A 192 -19.24 -2.56 -21.56
C GLY A 192 -19.93 -2.67 -20.19
N GLY A 193 -21.03 -1.93 -19.99
CA GLY A 193 -21.69 -1.88 -18.68
C GLY A 193 -22.37 -3.18 -18.25
N MET A 194 -22.80 -4.04 -19.19
CA MET A 194 -23.28 -5.39 -18.85
C MET A 194 -22.22 -6.23 -18.13
N LYS A 195 -20.98 -6.23 -18.63
CA LYS A 195 -19.88 -6.99 -18.02
C LYS A 195 -19.31 -6.31 -16.77
N ARG A 196 -19.21 -4.98 -16.79
CA ARG A 196 -18.56 -4.21 -15.72
C ARG A 196 -19.46 -4.01 -14.50
N HIS A 197 -20.74 -3.74 -14.72
CA HIS A 197 -21.70 -3.34 -13.69
C HIS A 197 -22.94 -4.25 -13.63
N GLY A 198 -23.03 -5.28 -14.47
CA GLY A 198 -24.16 -6.22 -14.45
C GLY A 198 -25.47 -5.66 -15.03
N TRP A 199 -25.42 -4.70 -15.96
CA TRP A 199 -26.64 -4.21 -16.63
C TRP A 199 -27.36 -5.32 -17.39
N SER A 200 -28.70 -5.27 -17.41
CA SER A 200 -29.58 -6.24 -18.08
C SER A 200 -29.56 -6.14 -19.62
N GLY A 201 -29.25 -4.97 -20.18
CA GLY A 201 -29.45 -4.69 -21.60
C GLY A 201 -30.89 -4.28 -21.91
N GLN A 202 -31.24 -4.25 -23.19
CA GLN A 202 -32.59 -3.96 -23.70
C GLN A 202 -33.16 -5.17 -24.46
N GLU A 203 -34.38 -5.06 -24.99
CA GLU A 203 -35.06 -6.14 -25.71
C GLU A 203 -34.27 -6.59 -26.95
N ALA A 204 -34.41 -7.86 -27.31
CA ALA A 204 -33.70 -8.44 -28.46
C ALA A 204 -34.47 -8.28 -29.77
N SER A 205 -35.76 -8.67 -29.81
CA SER A 205 -36.53 -8.82 -31.06
C SER A 205 -37.79 -7.94 -31.17
N HIS A 206 -38.34 -7.46 -30.06
CA HIS A 206 -39.60 -6.69 -30.05
C HIS A 206 -39.39 -5.20 -30.34
N GLY A 207 -39.03 -4.88 -31.59
CA GLY A 207 -38.93 -3.50 -32.07
C GLY A 207 -37.71 -2.71 -31.59
N ASN A 208 -36.78 -3.33 -30.86
CA ASN A 208 -35.55 -2.68 -30.44
C ASN A 208 -34.65 -2.38 -31.66
N SER A 209 -34.23 -1.12 -31.79
CA SER A 209 -33.34 -0.69 -32.87
C SER A 209 -31.95 -0.35 -32.33
N LYS A 210 -30.96 -1.21 -32.63
CA LYS A 210 -29.52 -1.03 -32.38
C LYS A 210 -29.10 -0.82 -30.91
N ASN A 211 -29.98 -1.06 -29.93
CA ASN A 211 -29.72 -0.73 -28.52
C ASN A 211 -29.71 -1.92 -27.56
N HIS A 212 -29.66 -3.16 -28.07
CA HIS A 212 -29.70 -4.39 -27.27
C HIS A 212 -28.74 -4.42 -26.05
N ARG A 213 -27.57 -3.78 -26.16
CA ARG A 213 -26.51 -3.81 -25.12
C ARG A 213 -26.04 -2.42 -24.66
N THR A 214 -26.81 -1.37 -24.95
CA THR A 214 -26.45 0.01 -24.57
C THR A 214 -26.84 0.32 -23.12
N MET A 215 -26.47 1.50 -22.62
CA MET A 215 -26.69 1.85 -21.21
C MET A 215 -28.12 2.29 -20.87
N GLY A 216 -28.94 2.58 -21.89
CA GLY A 216 -30.15 3.38 -21.70
C GLY A 216 -29.83 4.83 -21.32
N SER A 217 -30.64 5.41 -20.44
CA SER A 217 -30.46 6.81 -20.02
C SER A 217 -29.26 7.01 -19.08
N ALA A 218 -28.54 8.11 -19.30
CA ALA A 218 -27.41 8.52 -18.46
C ALA A 218 -27.83 9.34 -17.23
N GLY A 219 -29.07 9.85 -17.19
CA GLY A 219 -29.58 10.64 -16.06
C GLY A 219 -30.94 11.29 -16.35
N PRO A 220 -31.54 11.96 -15.34
CA PRO A 220 -32.79 12.70 -15.50
C PRO A 220 -32.57 14.02 -16.24
N SER A 221 -33.68 14.70 -16.57
CA SER A 221 -33.70 16.03 -17.22
C SER A 221 -33.43 17.17 -16.22
N GLN A 222 -33.89 18.38 -16.52
CA GLN A 222 -33.54 19.65 -15.87
C GLN A 222 -33.68 19.67 -14.34
N GLY A 223 -34.71 19.02 -13.78
CA GLY A 223 -34.93 18.96 -12.32
C GLY A 223 -33.78 18.31 -11.53
N SER A 224 -32.90 17.56 -12.19
CA SER A 224 -31.70 16.94 -11.60
C SER A 224 -30.42 17.78 -11.77
N GLY A 225 -30.54 18.99 -12.31
CA GLY A 225 -29.42 19.91 -12.52
C GLY A 225 -28.73 19.76 -13.88
N SER A 226 -29.42 19.22 -14.89
CA SER A 226 -29.03 19.19 -16.31
C SER A 226 -27.61 18.65 -16.57
N ARG A 227 -27.17 17.65 -15.80
CA ARG A 227 -25.82 17.06 -15.92
C ARG A 227 -25.82 15.61 -15.49
N VAL A 228 -24.83 14.86 -15.96
CA VAL A 228 -24.57 13.51 -15.45
C VAL A 228 -23.91 13.62 -14.07
N HIS A 229 -24.47 12.92 -13.08
CA HIS A 229 -23.94 12.94 -11.72
C HIS A 229 -22.59 12.19 -11.62
N PRO A 230 -21.62 12.70 -10.84
CA PRO A 230 -20.38 12.01 -10.53
C PRO A 230 -20.66 10.63 -9.92
N GLY A 231 -19.86 9.63 -10.30
CA GLY A 231 -20.05 8.25 -9.84
C GLY A 231 -21.11 7.46 -10.61
N LYS A 232 -21.77 8.05 -11.63
CA LYS A 232 -22.64 7.29 -12.55
C LYS A 232 -21.87 6.13 -13.16
N THR A 233 -22.43 4.93 -13.05
CA THR A 233 -21.87 3.73 -13.67
C THR A 233 -21.88 3.88 -15.19
N MET A 234 -20.72 3.67 -15.81
CA MET A 234 -20.50 3.78 -17.26
C MET A 234 -19.54 2.68 -17.74
N PRO A 235 -19.54 2.32 -19.04
CA PRO A 235 -18.50 1.45 -19.60
C PRO A 235 -17.10 2.04 -19.39
N GLY A 236 -16.08 1.18 -19.33
CA GLY A 236 -14.73 1.62 -19.02
C GLY A 236 -13.77 0.48 -18.75
N ARG A 237 -12.52 0.82 -18.40
CA ARG A 237 -11.49 -0.17 -18.03
C ARG A 237 -11.96 -1.02 -16.84
N MET A 238 -11.77 -2.34 -16.93
CA MET A 238 -12.13 -3.29 -15.90
C MET A 238 -10.95 -4.22 -15.56
N GLY A 239 -10.77 -4.49 -14.27
CA GLY A 239 -9.72 -5.37 -13.75
C GLY A 239 -8.36 -4.69 -13.64
N PHE A 240 -7.33 -5.46 -13.28
CA PHE A 240 -6.00 -4.97 -12.92
C PHE A 240 -5.97 -4.04 -11.70
N GLU A 241 -7.00 -4.15 -10.85
CA GLU A 241 -7.15 -3.41 -9.60
C GLU A 241 -6.84 -4.30 -8.40
N TYR A 242 -6.48 -3.70 -7.26
CA TYR A 242 -6.24 -4.47 -6.04
C TYR A 242 -7.55 -4.99 -5.46
N VAL A 243 -7.66 -6.32 -5.35
CA VAL A 243 -8.76 -7.02 -4.70
C VAL A 243 -8.21 -7.73 -3.47
N THR A 244 -8.98 -7.70 -2.38
CA THR A 244 -8.68 -8.46 -1.17
C THR A 244 -9.78 -9.46 -0.93
N VAL A 245 -9.43 -10.74 -0.89
CA VAL A 245 -10.35 -11.81 -0.47
C VAL A 245 -10.04 -12.09 0.99
N GLN A 246 -11.06 -11.92 1.84
CA GLN A 246 -10.90 -11.95 3.29
C GLN A 246 -11.27 -13.31 3.88
N SER A 247 -10.68 -13.64 5.02
CA SER A 247 -11.03 -14.83 5.83
C SER A 247 -10.95 -16.16 5.07
N LEU A 248 -9.92 -16.36 4.27
CA LEU A 248 -9.62 -17.66 3.66
C LEU A 248 -8.96 -18.59 4.67
N LYS A 249 -9.38 -19.86 4.73
CA LYS A 249 -8.81 -20.85 5.65
C LYS A 249 -7.55 -21.47 5.06
N VAL A 250 -6.48 -21.54 5.83
CA VAL A 250 -5.26 -22.28 5.48
C VAL A 250 -5.52 -23.77 5.65
N LEU A 251 -5.44 -24.54 4.57
CA LEU A 251 -5.74 -25.96 4.54
C LEU A 251 -4.51 -26.83 4.78
N LYS A 252 -3.38 -26.48 4.14
CA LYS A 252 -2.12 -27.20 4.25
C LYS A 252 -0.95 -26.21 4.21
N VAL A 253 0.11 -26.53 4.92
CA VAL A 253 1.38 -25.80 4.96
C VAL A 253 2.48 -26.81 4.72
N ASP A 254 3.38 -26.54 3.77
CA ASP A 254 4.46 -27.44 3.40
C ASP A 254 5.76 -26.65 3.16
N ASN A 255 6.72 -26.80 4.08
CA ASN A 255 8.01 -26.10 4.01
C ASN A 255 8.93 -26.67 2.93
N LYS A 256 8.86 -27.97 2.61
CA LYS A 256 9.74 -28.60 1.63
C LYS A 256 9.47 -28.08 0.22
N LEU A 257 8.19 -27.94 -0.10
CA LEU A 257 7.74 -27.34 -1.36
C LEU A 257 7.70 -25.81 -1.32
N GLY A 258 7.80 -25.21 -0.12
CA GLY A 258 7.69 -23.77 0.06
C GLY A 258 6.27 -23.24 -0.22
N VAL A 259 5.23 -24.03 0.04
CA VAL A 259 3.85 -23.68 -0.34
C VAL A 259 2.88 -23.63 0.83
N ILE A 260 1.89 -22.75 0.69
CA ILE A 260 0.70 -22.67 1.53
C ILE A 260 -0.51 -22.91 0.63
N VAL A 261 -1.42 -23.77 1.08
CA VAL A 261 -2.67 -24.05 0.38
C VAL A 261 -3.81 -23.38 1.11
N VAL A 262 -4.50 -22.45 0.44
CA VAL A 262 -5.65 -21.73 0.98
C VAL A 262 -6.94 -22.22 0.35
N GLY A 263 -8.02 -22.32 1.13
CA GLY A 263 -9.33 -22.67 0.63
C GLY A 263 -9.92 -21.55 -0.22
N GLY A 264 -10.57 -21.91 -1.33
CA GLY A 264 -11.25 -20.97 -2.21
C GLY A 264 -10.37 -20.32 -3.28
N CYS A 265 -10.92 -19.25 -3.86
CA CYS A 265 -10.33 -18.52 -4.99
C CYS A 265 -9.55 -17.29 -4.51
N VAL A 266 -8.54 -16.93 -5.31
CA VAL A 266 -7.60 -15.85 -5.01
C VAL A 266 -7.45 -14.97 -6.26
N PRO A 267 -7.32 -13.64 -6.13
CA PRO A 267 -7.27 -12.75 -7.28
C PRO A 267 -6.05 -12.99 -8.17
N GLY A 268 -6.18 -12.59 -9.43
CA GLY A 268 -5.07 -12.55 -10.39
C GLY A 268 -4.82 -13.86 -11.15
N PRO A 269 -4.05 -13.80 -12.25
CA PRO A 269 -3.61 -14.98 -13.01
C PRO A 269 -2.51 -15.76 -12.26
N LYS A 270 -2.18 -16.95 -12.77
CA LYS A 270 -1.03 -17.75 -12.27
C LYS A 270 0.28 -16.98 -12.45
N GLY A 271 1.26 -17.23 -11.58
CA GLY A 271 2.59 -16.61 -11.55
C GLY A 271 2.62 -15.18 -10.99
N ARG A 272 1.47 -14.57 -10.69
CA ARG A 272 1.42 -13.23 -10.10
C ARG A 272 1.63 -13.26 -8.60
N THR A 273 2.30 -12.21 -8.13
CA THR A 273 2.54 -11.97 -6.73
C THR A 273 1.29 -11.49 -6.03
N LEU A 274 1.12 -11.99 -4.82
CA LEU A 274 0.03 -11.69 -3.90
C LEU A 274 0.63 -11.46 -2.51
N THR A 275 -0.13 -10.81 -1.66
CA THR A 275 0.22 -10.64 -0.25
C THR A 275 -0.77 -11.41 0.61
N VAL A 276 -0.25 -12.12 1.61
CA VAL A 276 -1.04 -12.91 2.56
C VAL A 276 -0.77 -12.37 3.96
N GLN A 277 -1.83 -12.01 4.68
CA GLN A 277 -1.78 -11.55 6.07
C GLN A 277 -2.76 -12.34 6.93
N ASP A 278 -2.57 -12.32 8.24
CA ASP A 278 -3.59 -12.76 9.19
C ASP A 278 -4.92 -12.01 8.93
N ALA A 279 -6.07 -12.68 9.07
CA ALA A 279 -7.35 -12.07 8.73
C ALA A 279 -7.77 -10.96 9.72
N LYS A 280 -8.16 -9.78 9.21
CA LYS A 280 -8.51 -8.62 10.06
C LYS A 280 -9.82 -8.79 10.84
N LYS A 281 -10.75 -9.57 10.28
CA LYS A 281 -12.10 -9.77 10.84
C LYS A 281 -12.23 -11.05 11.67
N ARG A 282 -11.13 -11.78 11.87
CA ARG A 282 -11.10 -13.03 12.66
C ARG A 282 -10.19 -12.85 13.86
N LYS A 283 -10.34 -13.73 14.85
CA LYS A 283 -9.45 -13.73 16.01
C LYS A 283 -8.01 -13.96 15.52
N PRO A 284 -7.03 -13.22 16.08
CA PRO A 284 -5.63 -13.46 15.76
C PRO A 284 -5.22 -14.88 16.14
N PRO A 285 -4.15 -15.43 15.55
CA PRO A 285 -3.61 -16.72 15.96
C PRO A 285 -3.25 -16.73 17.45
N SER A 286 -3.31 -17.91 18.05
CA SER A 286 -3.01 -18.13 19.47
C SER A 286 -1.58 -17.64 19.81
N ASN A 287 -1.43 -16.91 20.92
CA ASN A 287 -0.16 -16.32 21.34
C ASN A 287 1.02 -17.34 21.36
N PRO A 288 0.87 -18.55 21.94
CA PRO A 288 1.92 -19.58 21.87
C PRO A 288 2.41 -19.91 20.46
N HIS A 289 1.53 -19.91 19.46
CA HIS A 289 1.94 -20.17 18.08
C HIS A 289 2.76 -18.99 17.52
N CYS A 290 2.38 -17.75 17.83
CA CYS A 290 3.11 -16.55 17.40
C CYS A 290 4.53 -16.54 17.96
N VAL A 291 4.68 -16.85 19.24
CA VAL A 291 5.99 -16.93 19.92
C VAL A 291 6.83 -18.05 19.31
N LYS A 292 6.28 -19.25 19.18
CA LYS A 292 6.99 -20.39 18.57
C LYS A 292 7.45 -20.10 17.14
N ALA A 293 6.61 -19.46 16.33
CA ALA A 293 6.97 -19.08 14.96
C ALA A 293 8.11 -18.06 14.94
N LEU A 294 8.10 -17.08 15.86
CA LEU A 294 9.19 -16.12 16.00
C LEU A 294 10.49 -16.79 16.45
N GLU A 295 10.44 -17.65 17.47
CA GLU A 295 11.60 -18.41 17.95
C GLU A 295 12.22 -19.29 16.86
N GLN A 296 11.40 -19.97 16.06
CA GLN A 296 11.88 -20.79 14.96
C GLN A 296 12.59 -19.94 13.90
N VAL A 297 12.04 -18.77 13.61
CA VAL A 297 12.63 -17.80 12.68
C VAL A 297 13.98 -17.27 13.20
N MET A 298 14.09 -16.96 14.49
CA MET A 298 15.36 -16.55 15.12
C MET A 298 16.38 -17.68 15.16
N ARG A 299 15.94 -18.91 15.46
CA ARG A 299 16.80 -20.10 15.48
C ARG A 299 17.39 -20.40 14.11
N ASN A 300 16.65 -20.16 13.04
CA ASN A 300 17.14 -20.32 11.67
C ASN A 300 18.14 -19.23 11.26
N HIS A 301 18.15 -18.09 11.96
CA HIS A 301 18.95 -16.92 11.62
C HIS A 301 19.56 -16.24 12.86
N PRO A 302 20.43 -16.94 13.62
CA PRO A 302 21.01 -16.38 14.85
C PRO A 302 21.92 -15.17 14.59
N ASP A 303 22.55 -15.11 13.42
CA ASP A 303 23.56 -14.12 13.03
C ASP A 303 22.98 -12.93 12.23
N ALA A 304 21.66 -12.77 12.17
CA ALA A 304 21.01 -11.75 11.35
C ALA A 304 21.45 -10.32 11.70
N ALA A 305 21.61 -10.02 13.00
CA ALA A 305 22.02 -8.70 13.46
C ALA A 305 23.48 -8.39 13.10
N GLU A 306 24.37 -9.36 13.29
CA GLU A 306 25.81 -9.22 12.98
C GLU A 306 26.03 -9.01 11.48
N LYS A 307 25.38 -9.84 10.64
CA LYS A 307 25.41 -9.71 9.17
C LYS A 307 24.94 -8.33 8.71
N LEU A 308 23.88 -7.81 9.33
CA LEU A 308 23.35 -6.48 9.01
C LEU A 308 24.37 -5.38 9.34
N GLN A 309 25.03 -5.44 10.51
CA GLN A 309 26.02 -4.43 10.89
C GLN A 309 27.28 -4.50 10.02
N ALA A 310 27.76 -5.71 9.70
CA ALA A 310 28.86 -5.91 8.78
C ALA A 310 28.56 -5.32 7.39
N ALA A 311 27.35 -5.54 6.87
CA ALA A 311 26.92 -4.98 5.60
C ALA A 311 26.85 -3.44 5.62
N ARG A 312 26.37 -2.85 6.72
CA ARG A 312 26.34 -1.38 6.88
C ARG A 312 27.74 -0.77 6.90
N LYS A 313 28.67 -1.40 7.62
CA LYS A 313 30.07 -0.95 7.67
C LYS A 313 30.69 -0.97 6.26
N LYS A 314 30.56 -2.10 5.56
CA LYS A 314 31.02 -2.25 4.17
C LYS A 314 30.39 -1.22 3.23
N HIS A 315 29.10 -0.92 3.39
CA HIS A 315 28.43 0.08 2.57
C HIS A 315 29.00 1.49 2.78
N LEU A 316 29.36 1.87 4.01
CA LEU A 316 30.00 3.17 4.28
C LEU A 316 31.38 3.26 3.61
N GLU A 317 32.18 2.20 3.68
CA GLU A 317 33.49 2.11 3.01
C GLU A 317 33.33 2.26 1.48
N MET A 318 32.45 1.47 0.87
CA MET A 318 32.18 1.55 -0.57
C MET A 318 31.60 2.90 -1.00
N LYS A 319 30.79 3.53 -0.15
CA LYS A 319 30.24 4.86 -0.41
C LYS A 319 31.34 5.93 -0.38
N ALA A 320 32.27 5.85 0.56
CA ALA A 320 33.43 6.75 0.63
C ALA A 320 34.32 6.60 -0.60
N LEU A 321 34.60 5.36 -1.04
CA LEU A 321 35.38 5.09 -2.26
C LEU A 321 34.73 5.68 -3.52
N ARG A 322 33.40 5.54 -3.66
CA ARG A 322 32.64 6.12 -4.77
C ARG A 322 32.65 7.66 -4.75
N GLN A 323 32.59 8.25 -3.55
CA GLN A 323 32.69 9.71 -3.40
C GLN A 323 34.09 10.23 -3.75
N GLY A 324 35.13 9.45 -3.44
CA GLY A 324 36.51 9.74 -3.81
C GLY A 324 36.89 9.37 -5.26
N GLY A 325 35.97 8.80 -6.05
CA GLY A 325 36.22 8.43 -7.45
C GLY A 325 37.12 7.21 -7.65
N LEU A 326 37.39 6.43 -6.59
CA LEU A 326 38.25 5.25 -6.63
C LEU A 326 37.53 3.99 -7.13
N VAL A 327 36.18 4.00 -7.15
CA VAL A 327 35.28 2.92 -7.61
C VAL A 327 33.98 3.50 -8.18
#